data_AF-A0A6I5RV36-F1
#
_entry.id   AF-A0A6I5RV36-F1
#
_cell.length_a   1.000
_cell.length_b   1.000
_cell.length_c   1.000
_cell.angle_alpha   90.00
_cell.angle_beta   90.00
_cell.angle_gamma   90.00
#
_symmetry.space_group_name_H-M   'P 1'
#
loop_
_entity.id
_entity.type
_entity.pdbx_description
1 polymer ?
#
loop_
_entity_poly.entity_id
_entity_poly.type
_entity_poly.pdbx_seq_one_letter_code
_entity_poly.pdbx_strand_id
1 'polypeptide(L)' 'MTLRASAFIATSLDGYIAREDGSLDWLIGATHSADDHGYTAFMATIDTLIMGRSTFE' A
#
# COMPACT_ATOMS: atom_id res chain seq x y z
N MET A 1 -26.20 4.01 6.70
CA MET A 1 -24.87 3.97 6.03
C MET A 1 -23.85 4.34 7.09
N THR A 2 -22.93 3.44 7.45
CA THR A 2 -21.90 3.72 8.46
C THR A 2 -20.59 3.91 7.73
N LEU A 3 -19.86 4.99 8.06
CA LEU A 3 -18.54 5.21 7.50
C LEU A 3 -17.56 4.15 8.05
N ARG A 4 -16.83 3.49 7.16
CA ARG A 4 -15.78 2.53 7.51
C ARG A 4 -14.45 3.05 6.98
N ALA A 5 -13.48 3.22 7.87
CA ALA A 5 -12.09 3.45 7.50
C ALA A 5 -11.35 2.11 7.45
N SER A 6 -10.54 1.90 6.41
CA SER A 6 -9.67 0.73 6.26
C SER A 6 -8.30 1.19 5.79
N ALA A 7 -7.25 0.45 6.16
CA ALA A 7 -5.89 0.66 5.68
C ALA A 7 -5.42 -0.60 4.97
N PHE A 8 -4.75 -0.43 3.84
CA PHE A 8 -4.12 -1.50 3.06
C PHE A 8 -2.70 -1.05 2.72
N ILE A 9 -1.70 -1.75 3.26
CA ILE A 9 -0.31 -1.30 3.21
C ILE A 9 0.65 -2.48 3.14
N ALA A 10 1.71 -2.35 2.34
CA ALA A 10 2.84 -3.27 2.34
C ALA A 10 3.86 -2.81 3.39
N THR A 11 4.47 -3.75 4.08
CA THR A 11 5.48 -3.48 5.11
C THR A 11 6.61 -4.51 5.04
N SER A 12 7.80 -4.09 5.43
CA SER A 12 8.87 -4.99 5.78
C SER A 12 8.49 -5.82 7.01
N LEU A 13 9.22 -6.91 7.25
CA LEU A 13 8.99 -7.80 8.39
C LEU A 13 9.11 -7.08 9.75
N ASP A 14 9.96 -6.06 9.82
CA ASP A 14 10.21 -5.23 10.99
C ASP A 14 9.33 -3.97 11.06
N GLY A 15 8.34 -3.81 10.16
CA GLY A 15 7.28 -2.81 10.29
C GLY A 15 7.50 -1.48 9.57
N TYR A 16 8.47 -1.39 8.66
CA TYR A 16 8.75 -0.19 7.88
C TYR A 16 8.14 -0.26 6.48
N ILE A 17 7.72 0.89 5.96
CA ILE A 17 7.02 1.00 4.67
C ILE A 17 7.90 1.58 3.56
N ALA A 18 8.99 2.25 3.92
CA ALA A 18 9.98 2.83 3.02
C ALA A 18 11.36 2.82 3.69
N ARG A 19 12.42 2.93 2.89
CA ARG A 19 13.77 3.19 3.38
C ARG A 19 13.89 4.62 3.94
N GLU A 20 14.99 4.91 4.64
CA GLU A 20 15.26 6.26 5.17
C GLU A 20 15.34 7.33 4.08
N ASP A 21 15.75 6.95 2.87
CA ASP A 21 15.79 7.82 1.69
C ASP A 21 14.46 7.88 0.91
N GLY A 22 13.42 7.19 1.41
CA GLY A 22 12.10 7.11 0.77
C GLY A 22 11.98 6.04 -0.33
N SER A 23 13.05 5.30 -0.64
CA SER A 23 13.00 4.28 -1.68
C SER A 23 12.16 3.05 -1.30
N LEU A 24 11.58 2.42 -2.33
CA LEU A 24 10.72 1.24 -2.25
C LEU A 24 11.33 0.03 -2.98
N ASP A 25 12.66 0.05 -3.17
CA ASP A 25 13.43 -0.97 -3.90
C ASP A 25 13.17 -2.40 -3.37
N TRP A 26 13.10 -2.53 -2.05
CA TRP A 26 12.83 -3.78 -1.34
C TRP A 26 11.46 -4.36 -1.65
N LEU A 27 10.46 -3.50 -1.91
CA LEU A 27 9.10 -3.88 -2.21
C LEU A 27 8.98 -4.27 -3.68
N ILE A 28 9.45 -3.39 -4.58
CA ILE A 28 9.38 -3.59 -6.04
C ILE A 28 10.19 -4.82 -6.46
N GLY A 29 11.37 -5.01 -5.86
CA GLY A 29 12.24 -6.15 -6.14
C GLY A 29 11.71 -7.47 -5.59
N ALA A 30 10.86 -7.47 -4.55
CA ALA A 30 10.29 -8.69 -3.97
C ALA A 30 9.13 -9.24 -4.81
N THR A 31 8.41 -8.39 -5.54
CA THR A 31 7.34 -8.79 -6.45
C THR A 31 7.90 -9.28 -7.78
N HIS A 32 8.20 -10.58 -7.86
CA HIS A 32 8.60 -11.25 -9.11
C HIS A 32 7.43 -11.82 -9.92
N SER A 33 6.25 -11.95 -9.30
CA SER A 33 5.03 -12.40 -9.95
C SER A 33 4.06 -11.24 -10.13
N ALA A 34 3.29 -11.25 -11.22
CA ALA A 34 2.17 -10.33 -11.45
C ALA A 34 0.95 -10.67 -10.57
N ASP A 35 1.17 -11.29 -9.41
CA ASP A 35 0.11 -11.77 -8.56
C ASP A 35 -0.57 -10.60 -7.85
N ASP A 36 -1.88 -10.52 -8.02
CA ASP A 36 -2.70 -9.59 -7.27
C ASP A 36 -2.86 -10.10 -5.84
N HIS A 37 -2.14 -9.50 -4.90
CA HIS A 37 -2.25 -9.77 -3.46
C HIS A 37 -3.56 -9.23 -2.83
N GLY A 38 -4.65 -9.26 -3.60
CA GLY A 38 -5.97 -8.75 -3.21
C GLY A 38 -6.13 -7.24 -3.33
N TYR A 39 -5.18 -6.54 -3.95
CA TYR A 39 -5.26 -5.09 -4.14
C TYR A 39 -6.46 -4.70 -5.01
N THR A 40 -6.69 -5.41 -6.13
CA THR A 40 -7.80 -5.10 -7.03
C THR A 40 -9.14 -5.30 -6.34
N ALA A 41 -9.30 -6.44 -5.67
CA ALA A 41 -10.53 -6.77 -4.92
C ALA A 41 -10.78 -5.78 -3.76
N PHE A 42 -9.72 -5.36 -3.06
CA PHE A 42 -9.83 -4.37 -2.00
C PHE A 42 -10.25 -3.00 -2.54
N MET A 43 -9.56 -2.49 -3.56
CA MET A 43 -9.87 -1.18 -4.15
C MET A 43 -11.27 -1.09 -4.75
N ALA A 44 -11.82 -2.20 -5.25
CA ALA A 44 -13.21 -2.27 -5.69
C ALA A 44 -14.24 -1.99 -4.57
N THR A 45 -13.84 -2.03 -3.30
CA THR A 45 -14.69 -1.72 -2.14
C THR A 45 -14.52 -0.29 -1.61
N ILE A 46 -13.61 0.51 -2.19
CA ILE A 46 -13.22 1.81 -1.66
C ILE A 46 -13.85 2.94 -2.49
N ASP A 47 -14.65 3.78 -1.84
CA ASP A 47 -15.28 4.95 -2.46
C ASP A 47 -14.37 6.19 -2.45
N THR A 48 -13.40 6.28 -1.53
CA THR A 48 -12.55 7.46 -1.33
C THR A 48 -11.18 7.07 -0.78
N LEU A 49 -10.11 7.61 -1.39
CA LEU A 49 -8.73 7.44 -0.96
C LEU A 49 -8.24 8.69 -0.22
N ILE A 50 -7.64 8.50 0.96
CA ILE A 50 -6.97 9.54 1.73
C ILE A 50 -5.50 9.12 1.88
N MET A 51 -4.57 10.00 1.49
CA MET A 51 -3.13 9.73 1.58
C MET A 51 -2.36 11.01 1.96
N GLY A 52 -1.19 10.83 2.57
CA GLY A 52 -0.29 11.94 2.89
C GLY A 52 0.43 12.46 1.65
N ARG A 53 0.89 13.72 1.68
CA ARG A 53 1.62 14.36 0.56
C ARG A 53 2.82 13.54 0.10
N SER A 54 3.64 13.05 1.03
CA SER A 54 4.83 12.26 0.71
C SER A 54 4.53 10.91 0.05
N THR A 55 3.29 10.42 0.14
CA THR A 55 2.86 9.21 -0.57
C THR A 55 2.28 9.55 -1.95
N PHE A 56 1.82 10.79 -2.13
CA PHE A 56 1.17 11.24 -3.37
C PHE A 56 2.18 11.75 -4.40
N GLU A 57 3.24 12.41 -3.94
CA GLU A 57 4.39 12.84 -4.75
C GLU A 57 5.21 11.64 -5.26
#